data_AF-A0A7S2FNP4-F1
#
_entry.id   AF-A0A7S2FNP4-F1
#
_cell.length_a   1.000
_cell.length_b   1.000
_cell.length_c   1.000
_cell.angle_alpha   90.00
_cell.angle_beta   90.00
_cell.angle_gamma   90.00
#
_symmetry.space_group_name_H-M   'P 1'
#
loop_
_entity.id
_entity.type
_entity.pdbx_description
1 polymer ?
#
loop_
_entity_poly.entity_id
_entity_poly.type
_entity_poly.pdbx_seq_one_letter_code
_entity_poly.pdbx_strand_id
1 'polypeptide(L)'
;AEKYGPEQVKLWRRSYDIPPPEIKKDSPYWPGNDNKYAHIDEADIPLSECLKDTVDRCLPYWEGEIVPALQRGKTVLVAAHGNSIRGMVKYLDNIHEDAITDLEIPTAVPLVYHLDANLQPMKNERAVAPLSGYFLVDPEELAKLQAAVAAQSVVTESSSAPTSGDREWDDVKMDGGDESVRFACFGSGCLMLSTEDMEE
;
A
#
# COMPACT_ATOMS: atom_id res chain seq x y z
N ALA A 1 2.01 3.96 -22.89
CA ALA A 1 2.21 2.81 -23.78
C ALA A 1 2.87 3.18 -25.11
N GLU A 2 2.69 4.40 -25.62
CA GLU A 2 3.19 4.80 -26.96
C GLU A 2 4.68 4.54 -27.21
N LYS A 3 5.55 4.70 -26.19
CA LYS A 3 7.01 4.50 -26.31
C LYS A 3 7.48 3.04 -26.22
N TYR A 4 6.83 2.19 -25.43
CA TYR A 4 7.30 0.84 -25.10
C TYR A 4 6.31 -0.28 -25.44
N GLY A 5 5.12 0.08 -25.92
CA GLY A 5 4.00 -0.84 -26.15
C GLY A 5 3.18 -1.12 -24.88
N PRO A 6 1.88 -1.46 -25.03
CA PRO A 6 1.00 -1.76 -23.91
C PRO A 6 1.39 -3.05 -23.18
N GLU A 7 1.84 -4.08 -23.89
CA GLU A 7 2.25 -5.37 -23.31
C GLU A 7 3.46 -5.21 -22.39
N GLN A 8 4.46 -4.43 -22.79
CA GLN A 8 5.65 -4.16 -21.97
C GLN A 8 5.29 -3.37 -20.70
N VAL A 9 4.41 -2.36 -20.83
CA VAL A 9 3.94 -1.60 -19.67
C VAL A 9 3.13 -2.50 -18.73
N LYS A 10 2.29 -3.39 -19.26
CA LYS A 10 1.55 -4.36 -18.46
C LYS A 10 2.49 -5.30 -17.71
N LEU A 11 3.55 -5.78 -18.37
CA LEU A 11 4.57 -6.61 -17.74
C LEU A 11 5.22 -5.90 -16.55
N TRP A 12 5.68 -4.66 -16.71
CA TRP A 12 6.26 -3.89 -15.59
C TRP A 12 5.27 -3.60 -14.46
N ARG A 13 3.98 -3.48 -14.76
CA ARG A 13 2.95 -3.20 -13.74
C ARG A 13 2.49 -4.43 -12.96
N ARG A 14 2.63 -5.63 -13.55
CA ARG A 14 2.09 -6.88 -13.01
C ARG A 14 3.15 -7.94 -12.72
N SER A 15 4.42 -7.68 -13.05
CA SER A 15 5.53 -8.54 -12.64
C SER A 15 5.97 -8.21 -11.22
N TYR A 16 6.36 -9.25 -10.48
CA TYR A 16 6.94 -9.11 -9.16
C TYR A 16 8.38 -8.59 -9.20
N ASP A 17 9.17 -9.07 -10.18
CA ASP A 17 10.64 -9.01 -10.20
C ASP A 17 11.23 -8.31 -11.42
N ILE A 18 10.41 -7.84 -12.37
CA ILE A 18 10.87 -7.16 -13.59
C ILE A 18 10.71 -5.65 -13.43
N PRO A 19 11.81 -4.91 -13.20
CA PRO A 19 11.75 -3.46 -13.06
C PRO A 19 11.53 -2.78 -14.43
N PRO A 20 10.98 -1.55 -14.44
CA PRO A 20 11.00 -0.69 -15.61
C PRO A 20 12.44 -0.23 -15.94
N PRO A 21 12.66 0.45 -17.08
CA PRO A 21 13.99 0.93 -17.44
C PRO A 21 14.53 1.95 -16.43
N GLU A 22 15.82 1.83 -16.12
CA GLU A 22 16.50 2.71 -15.18
C GLU A 22 16.50 4.18 -15.62
N ILE A 23 16.34 5.07 -14.63
CA ILE A 23 16.60 6.48 -14.78
C ILE A 23 18.10 6.74 -14.79
N LYS A 24 18.55 7.67 -15.62
CA LYS A 24 19.94 8.13 -15.61
C LYS A 24 20.16 9.14 -14.48
N LYS A 25 21.34 9.12 -13.85
CA LYS A 25 21.70 10.06 -12.77
C LYS A 25 21.77 11.53 -13.21
N ASP A 26 22.00 11.78 -14.50
CA ASP A 26 21.97 13.13 -15.09
C ASP A 26 20.54 13.65 -15.33
N SER A 27 19.52 12.81 -15.13
CA SER A 27 18.12 13.20 -15.27
C SER A 27 17.71 14.14 -14.14
N PRO A 28 16.94 15.22 -14.42
CA PRO A 28 16.39 16.08 -13.37
C PRO A 28 15.42 15.35 -12.44
N TYR A 29 14.89 14.19 -12.86
CA TYR A 29 13.98 13.37 -12.06
C TYR A 29 14.67 12.28 -11.22
N TRP A 30 16.00 12.18 -11.28
CA TRP A 30 16.72 11.23 -10.42
C TRP A 30 16.58 11.64 -8.94
N PRO A 31 16.15 10.74 -8.03
CA PRO A 31 15.90 11.11 -6.63
C PRO A 31 17.12 11.68 -5.91
N GLY A 32 18.35 11.31 -6.29
CA GLY A 32 19.57 11.85 -5.68
C GLY A 32 19.75 13.37 -5.85
N ASN A 33 18.99 14.00 -6.74
CA ASN A 33 18.95 15.46 -6.87
C ASN A 33 18.01 16.14 -5.86
N ASP A 34 17.17 15.37 -5.14
CA ASP A 34 16.21 15.90 -4.17
C ASP A 34 16.82 15.90 -2.75
N ASN A 35 16.83 17.07 -2.11
CA ASN A 35 17.40 17.26 -0.79
C ASN A 35 16.77 16.35 0.29
N LYS A 36 15.53 15.89 0.09
CA LYS A 36 14.87 14.97 1.04
C LYS A 36 15.62 13.63 1.19
N TYR A 37 16.44 13.25 0.20
CA TYR A 37 17.22 12.02 0.21
C TYR A 37 18.73 12.23 0.45
N ALA A 38 19.15 13.45 0.80
CA ALA A 38 20.57 13.78 0.98
C ALA A 38 21.28 13.00 2.10
N HIS A 39 20.51 12.35 2.99
CA HIS A 39 21.02 11.52 4.09
C HIS A 39 21.14 10.03 3.72
N ILE A 40 20.73 9.64 2.52
CA ILE A 40 20.80 8.27 2.01
C ILE A 40 22.05 8.16 1.14
N ASP A 41 22.80 7.07 1.31
CA ASP A 41 23.96 6.80 0.46
C ASP A 41 23.53 6.66 -1.01
N GLU A 42 24.31 7.24 -1.91
CA GLU A 42 23.97 7.27 -3.35
C GLU A 42 23.76 5.87 -3.94
N ALA A 43 24.43 4.86 -3.38
CA ALA A 43 24.31 3.46 -3.78
C ALA A 43 22.93 2.85 -3.45
N ASP A 44 22.24 3.39 -2.45
CA ASP A 44 20.93 2.92 -1.99
C ASP A 44 19.76 3.70 -2.65
N ILE A 45 20.07 4.71 -3.45
CA ILE A 45 19.05 5.48 -4.20
C ILE A 45 18.69 4.70 -5.48
N PRO A 46 17.45 4.19 -5.60
CA PRO A 46 17.08 3.32 -6.71
C PRO A 46 17.05 4.09 -8.03
N LEU A 47 17.57 3.46 -9.08
CA LEU A 47 17.42 3.95 -10.47
C LEU A 47 16.17 3.40 -11.13
N SER A 48 15.69 2.26 -10.64
CA SER A 48 14.42 1.62 -10.99
C SER A 48 14.03 0.68 -9.84
N GLU A 49 12.75 0.38 -9.69
CA GLU A 49 12.28 -0.60 -8.71
C GLU A 49 11.18 -1.48 -9.33
N CYS A 50 11.24 -2.78 -9.05
CA CYS A 50 10.09 -3.68 -9.13
C CYS A 50 9.42 -3.85 -7.75
N LEU A 51 8.37 -4.68 -7.68
CA LEU A 51 7.70 -4.94 -6.41
C LEU A 51 8.62 -5.67 -5.42
N LYS A 52 9.49 -6.56 -5.90
CA LYS A 52 10.51 -7.24 -5.10
C LYS A 52 11.46 -6.24 -4.42
N ASP A 53 12.04 -5.31 -5.17
CA ASP A 53 12.95 -4.29 -4.61
C ASP A 53 12.24 -3.44 -3.54
N THR A 54 10.97 -3.10 -3.80
CA THR A 54 10.12 -2.38 -2.84
C THR A 54 9.94 -3.19 -1.55
N VAL A 55 9.71 -4.50 -1.65
CA VAL A 55 9.60 -5.38 -0.47
C VAL A 55 10.93 -5.38 0.29
N ASP A 56 12.04 -5.60 -0.42
CA ASP A 56 13.37 -5.74 0.18
C ASP A 56 13.77 -4.50 1.00
N ARG A 57 13.41 -3.28 0.57
CA ARG A 57 13.65 -2.06 1.36
C ARG A 57 12.59 -1.77 2.43
N CYS A 58 11.39 -2.32 2.32
CA CYS A 58 10.33 -2.14 3.32
C CYS A 58 10.54 -3.02 4.56
N LEU A 59 11.13 -4.21 4.39
CA LEU A 59 11.35 -5.16 5.50
C LEU A 59 12.27 -4.63 6.61
N PRO A 60 13.41 -3.96 6.32
CA PRO A 60 14.23 -3.38 7.39
C PRO A 60 13.47 -2.37 8.26
N TYR A 61 12.57 -1.58 7.67
CA TYR A 61 11.73 -0.65 8.43
C TYR A 61 10.64 -1.38 9.24
N TRP A 62 10.08 -2.44 8.67
CA TRP A 62 9.15 -3.33 9.38
C TRP A 62 9.80 -3.93 10.64
N GLU A 63 10.96 -4.55 10.50
CA GLU A 63 11.67 -5.23 11.59
C GLU A 63 12.31 -4.24 12.59
N GLY A 64 12.81 -3.11 12.11
CA GLY A 64 13.52 -2.12 12.94
C GLY A 64 12.62 -1.18 13.73
N GLU A 65 11.45 -0.83 13.20
CA GLU A 65 10.59 0.21 13.79
C GLU A 65 9.19 -0.31 14.16
N ILE A 66 8.52 -1.00 13.23
CA ILE A 66 7.12 -1.43 13.40
C ILE A 66 7.03 -2.58 14.40
N VAL A 67 7.82 -3.65 14.21
CA VAL A 67 7.84 -4.82 15.09
C VAL A 67 8.16 -4.43 16.55
N PRO A 68 9.20 -3.63 16.85
CA PRO A 68 9.45 -3.20 18.22
C PRO A 68 8.35 -2.33 18.81
N ALA A 69 7.62 -1.55 18.00
CA ALA A 69 6.46 -0.80 18.48
C ALA A 69 5.32 -1.74 18.88
N LEU A 70 5.01 -2.74 18.05
CA LEU A 70 3.98 -3.76 18.33
C LEU A 70 4.33 -4.58 19.57
N GLN A 71 5.59 -5.01 19.72
CA GLN A 71 6.07 -5.74 20.90
C GLN A 71 5.97 -4.95 22.21
N ARG A 72 5.86 -3.61 22.14
CA ARG A 72 5.60 -2.74 23.30
C ARG A 72 4.10 -2.52 23.55
N GLY A 73 3.23 -3.30 22.90
CA GLY A 73 1.78 -3.18 23.01
C GLY A 73 1.20 -1.93 22.36
N LYS A 74 1.93 -1.27 21.44
CA LYS A 74 1.40 -0.11 20.72
C LYS A 74 0.55 -0.54 19.53
N THR A 75 -0.59 0.12 19.35
CA THR A 75 -1.30 0.10 18.07
C THR A 75 -0.55 0.96 17.05
N VAL A 76 -0.26 0.41 15.87
CA VAL A 76 0.52 1.07 14.81
C VAL A 76 -0.37 1.37 13.60
N LEU A 77 -0.32 2.62 13.14
CA LEU A 77 -0.95 3.06 11.90
C LEU A 77 0.13 3.35 10.85
N VAL A 78 0.06 2.67 9.70
CA VAL A 78 0.95 2.87 8.56
C VAL A 78 0.17 3.51 7.41
N ALA A 79 0.39 4.80 7.19
CA ALA A 79 -0.13 5.52 6.03
C ALA A 79 0.96 5.58 4.94
N ALA A 80 0.73 4.88 3.83
CA ALA A 80 1.76 4.68 2.81
C ALA A 80 1.14 4.53 1.40
N HIS A 81 1.92 3.93 0.49
CA HIS A 81 1.54 3.70 -0.89
C HIS A 81 1.22 2.23 -1.15
N GLY A 82 0.48 1.95 -2.23
CA GLY A 82 0.01 0.61 -2.56
C GLY A 82 1.11 -0.45 -2.61
N ASN A 83 2.23 -0.20 -3.29
CA ASN A 83 3.32 -1.19 -3.41
C ASN A 83 4.05 -1.43 -2.08
N SER A 84 4.26 -0.40 -1.26
CA SER A 84 4.87 -0.58 0.06
C SER A 84 3.96 -1.36 1.01
N ILE A 85 2.65 -1.10 0.99
CA ILE A 85 1.68 -1.87 1.79
C ILE A 85 1.58 -3.29 1.26
N ARG A 86 1.54 -3.51 -0.06
CA ARG A 86 1.63 -4.85 -0.68
C ARG A 86 2.87 -5.60 -0.20
N GLY A 87 4.03 -4.94 -0.14
CA GLY A 87 5.25 -5.55 0.39
C GLY A 87 5.11 -6.00 1.84
N MET A 88 4.52 -5.17 2.69
CA MET A 88 4.27 -5.50 4.09
C MET A 88 3.26 -6.64 4.25
N VAL A 89 2.11 -6.60 3.55
CA VAL A 89 1.10 -7.66 3.66
C VAL A 89 1.53 -8.97 3.00
N LYS A 90 2.39 -8.92 1.96
CA LYS A 90 3.04 -10.11 1.41
C LYS A 90 3.82 -10.86 2.48
N TYR A 91 4.57 -10.13 3.29
CA TYR A 91 5.36 -10.68 4.38
C TYR A 91 4.47 -11.20 5.51
N LEU A 92 3.48 -10.41 5.94
CA LEU A 92 2.55 -10.79 7.01
C LEU A 92 1.75 -12.05 6.71
N ASP A 93 1.12 -12.12 5.53
CA ASP A 93 0.24 -13.23 5.15
C ASP A 93 0.97 -14.32 4.34
N ASN A 94 2.29 -14.22 4.20
CA ASN A 94 3.11 -15.15 3.41
C ASN A 94 2.52 -15.38 2.00
N ILE A 95 2.16 -14.30 1.31
CA ILE A 95 1.48 -14.33 0.00
C ILE A 95 2.50 -14.68 -1.09
N HIS A 96 2.12 -15.61 -1.96
CA HIS A 96 2.93 -15.98 -3.13
C HIS A 96 3.11 -14.81 -4.11
N GLU A 97 4.23 -14.79 -4.84
CA GLU A 97 4.60 -13.71 -5.76
C GLU A 97 3.55 -13.47 -6.85
N ASP A 98 2.97 -14.54 -7.38
CA ASP A 98 1.90 -14.46 -8.39
C ASP A 98 0.58 -13.88 -7.83
N ALA A 99 0.32 -14.06 -6.54
CA ALA A 99 -0.93 -13.61 -5.91
C ALA A 99 -0.85 -12.15 -5.46
N ILE A 100 0.34 -11.67 -5.06
CA ILE A 100 0.48 -10.29 -4.58
C ILE A 100 0.35 -9.26 -5.71
N THR A 101 0.71 -9.63 -6.93
CA THR A 101 0.62 -8.75 -8.12
C THR A 101 -0.82 -8.44 -8.52
N ASP A 102 -1.77 -9.29 -8.11
CA ASP A 102 -3.21 -9.13 -8.36
C ASP A 102 -3.96 -8.52 -7.17
N LEU A 103 -3.30 -8.32 -6.02
CA LEU A 103 -3.93 -7.79 -4.82
C LEU A 103 -4.22 -6.28 -4.97
N GLU A 104 -5.49 -5.89 -5.15
CA GLU A 104 -5.88 -4.49 -5.19
C GLU A 104 -6.20 -3.94 -3.80
N ILE A 105 -5.37 -3.02 -3.32
CA ILE A 105 -5.59 -2.30 -2.05
C ILE A 105 -6.30 -0.99 -2.37
N PRO A 106 -7.56 -0.80 -1.92
CA PRO A 106 -8.30 0.43 -2.12
C PRO A 106 -7.62 1.64 -1.48
N THR A 107 -7.75 2.80 -2.14
CA THR A 107 -7.23 4.06 -1.63
C THR A 107 -8.02 4.57 -0.43
N ALA A 108 -7.30 5.01 0.60
CA ALA A 108 -7.84 5.62 1.82
C ALA A 108 -8.82 4.75 2.64
N VAL A 109 -8.90 3.43 2.38
CA VAL A 109 -9.66 2.50 3.23
C VAL A 109 -8.70 1.80 4.19
N PRO A 110 -8.93 1.88 5.52
CA PRO A 110 -8.12 1.17 6.50
C PRO A 110 -8.23 -0.36 6.33
N LEU A 111 -7.09 -1.01 6.20
CA LEU A 111 -6.92 -2.46 6.31
C LEU A 111 -6.42 -2.80 7.71
N VAL A 112 -7.20 -3.56 8.48
CA VAL A 112 -6.92 -3.86 9.89
C VAL A 112 -6.41 -5.30 10.02
N TYR A 113 -5.31 -5.46 10.76
CA TYR A 113 -4.80 -6.74 11.21
C TYR A 113 -4.77 -6.80 12.73
N HIS A 114 -5.26 -7.93 13.24
CA HIS A 114 -4.99 -8.40 14.60
C HIS A 114 -3.83 -9.39 14.52
N LEU A 115 -2.84 -9.21 15.38
CA LEU A 115 -1.66 -10.06 15.46
C LEU A 115 -1.64 -10.78 16.80
N ASP A 116 -1.19 -12.04 16.79
CA ASP A 116 -0.95 -12.81 18.01
C ASP A 116 0.35 -12.37 18.71
N ALA A 117 0.68 -13.02 19.84
CA ALA A 117 1.91 -12.74 20.60
C ALA A 117 3.21 -13.00 19.81
N ASN A 118 3.16 -13.79 18.74
CA ASN A 118 4.28 -14.06 17.83
C ASN A 118 4.25 -13.15 16.59
N LEU A 119 3.42 -12.10 16.60
CA LEU A 119 3.18 -11.17 15.50
C LEU A 119 2.66 -11.87 14.23
N GLN A 120 2.01 -13.02 14.37
CA GLN A 120 1.36 -13.71 13.27
C GLN A 120 -0.07 -13.17 13.08
N PRO A 121 -0.53 -12.98 11.85
CA PRO A 121 -1.85 -12.46 11.60
C PRO A 121 -2.94 -13.46 12.02
N MET A 122 -3.89 -12.97 12.81
CA MET A 122 -5.09 -13.71 13.17
C MET A 122 -6.15 -13.49 12.10
N LYS A 123 -6.63 -14.58 11.50
CA LYS A 123 -7.62 -14.50 10.43
C LYS A 123 -8.95 -13.98 10.95
N ASN A 124 -9.39 -12.83 10.43
CA ASN A 124 -10.69 -12.26 10.74
C ASN A 124 -11.81 -12.88 9.89
N GLU A 125 -13.04 -12.92 10.40
CA GLU A 125 -14.21 -13.42 9.65
C GLU A 125 -14.56 -12.53 8.43
N ARG A 126 -14.26 -11.24 8.51
CA ARG A 126 -14.43 -10.25 7.42
C ARG A 126 -13.24 -10.18 6.47
N ALA A 127 -12.26 -11.07 6.63
CA ALA A 127 -11.04 -11.05 5.83
C ALA A 127 -11.31 -11.35 4.35
N VAL A 128 -10.57 -10.68 3.47
CA VAL A 128 -10.67 -10.87 2.02
C VAL A 128 -9.41 -11.58 1.53
N ALA A 129 -9.57 -12.81 1.04
CA ALA A 129 -8.46 -13.61 0.55
C ALA A 129 -7.66 -12.85 -0.53
N PRO A 130 -6.31 -12.95 -0.54
CA PRO A 130 -5.47 -13.80 0.31
C PRO A 130 -5.15 -13.23 1.71
N LEU A 131 -5.72 -12.07 2.08
CA LEU A 131 -5.38 -11.40 3.33
C LEU A 131 -6.05 -12.06 4.54
N SER A 132 -5.39 -12.01 5.69
CA SER A 132 -5.98 -12.36 6.99
C SER A 132 -6.69 -11.16 7.65
N GLY A 133 -6.33 -9.95 7.25
CA GLY A 133 -6.94 -8.70 7.69
C GLY A 133 -8.23 -8.34 6.94
N TYR A 134 -8.95 -7.35 7.45
CA TYR A 134 -10.23 -6.88 6.89
C TYR A 134 -10.24 -5.37 6.66
N PHE A 135 -11.01 -4.91 5.68
CA PHE A 135 -11.18 -3.50 5.40
C PHE A 135 -12.29 -2.88 6.26
N LEU A 136 -12.08 -1.67 6.77
CA LEU A 136 -13.09 -0.88 7.49
C LEU A 136 -14.05 -0.19 6.51
N VAL A 137 -14.77 -0.99 5.74
CA VAL A 137 -15.81 -0.55 4.82
C VAL A 137 -16.78 -1.70 4.56
N ASP A 138 -17.97 -1.39 4.04
CA ASP A 138 -18.94 -2.40 3.64
C ASP A 138 -18.46 -3.18 2.40
N PRO A 139 -18.74 -4.50 2.30
CA PRO A 139 -18.24 -5.34 1.21
C PRO A 139 -18.65 -4.87 -0.20
N GLU A 140 -19.85 -4.32 -0.36
CA GLU A 140 -20.31 -3.81 -1.67
C GLU A 140 -19.54 -2.56 -2.10
N GLU A 141 -19.19 -1.70 -1.16
CA GLU A 141 -18.39 -0.51 -1.43
C GLU A 141 -16.92 -0.88 -1.64
N LEU A 142 -16.39 -1.84 -0.87
CA LEU A 142 -15.05 -2.39 -1.07
C LEU A 142 -14.84 -2.85 -2.51
N ALA A 143 -15.79 -3.63 -3.06
CA ALA A 143 -15.71 -4.14 -4.42
C ALA A 143 -15.64 -3.00 -5.47
N LYS A 144 -16.42 -1.92 -5.26
CA LYS A 144 -16.39 -0.74 -6.15
C LYS A 144 -15.04 -0.02 -6.06
N LEU A 145 -14.50 0.14 -4.86
CA LEU A 145 -13.21 0.82 -4.65
C LEU A 145 -12.04 0.01 -5.22
N GLN A 146 -12.04 -1.31 -5.05
CA GLN A 146 -11.03 -2.19 -5.64
C GLN A 146 -11.10 -2.18 -7.17
N ALA A 147 -12.31 -2.19 -7.75
CA ALA A 147 -12.48 -2.06 -9.19
C ALA A 147 -11.96 -0.70 -9.71
N ALA A 148 -12.11 0.39 -8.94
CA ALA A 148 -11.57 1.70 -9.29
C ALA A 148 -10.04 1.71 -9.31
N VAL A 149 -9.37 1.04 -8.35
CA VAL A 149 -7.91 0.88 -8.35
C VAL A 149 -7.46 0.02 -9.55
N ALA A 150 -8.15 -1.09 -9.81
CA ALA A 150 -7.88 -1.93 -10.97
C ALA A 150 -8.02 -1.15 -12.29
N ALA A 151 -8.99 -0.23 -12.40
CA ALA A 151 -9.18 0.60 -13.58
C ALA A 151 -8.01 1.57 -13.82
N GLN A 152 -7.34 2.07 -12.78
CA GLN A 152 -6.10 2.86 -12.93
C GLN A 152 -4.97 2.03 -13.55
N SER A 153 -5.06 0.70 -13.46
CA SER A 153 -4.12 -0.24 -14.05
C SER A 153 -4.27 -0.43 -15.56
N VAL A 154 -5.42 -0.01 -16.12
CA VAL A 154 -5.74 -0.19 -17.53
C VAL A 154 -5.21 1.01 -18.33
N VAL A 155 -4.34 0.74 -19.30
CA VAL A 155 -3.91 1.76 -20.26
C VAL A 155 -4.99 1.86 -21.33
N THR A 156 -5.86 2.87 -21.26
CA THR A 156 -6.76 3.22 -22.36
C THR A 156 -6.03 4.11 -23.37
N GLU A 157 -6.26 3.87 -24.66
CA GLU A 157 -5.81 4.80 -25.70
C GLU A 157 -6.60 6.11 -25.57
N SER A 158 -5.89 7.18 -25.25
CA SER A 158 -6.36 8.57 -25.12
C SER A 158 -7.47 8.84 -24.09
N SER A 159 -7.13 9.57 -23.03
CA SER A 159 -8.05 10.59 -22.53
C SER A 159 -7.27 11.79 -21.99
N SER A 160 -7.72 12.97 -22.41
CA SER A 160 -7.26 14.28 -21.95
C SER A 160 -7.46 14.41 -20.43
N ALA A 161 -6.51 15.07 -19.77
CA ALA A 161 -6.53 15.33 -18.33
C ALA A 161 -7.89 15.90 -17.85
N PRO A 162 -8.49 15.39 -16.77
CA PRO A 162 -9.63 16.04 -16.16
C PRO A 162 -9.15 17.32 -15.47
N THR A 163 -9.77 18.44 -15.81
CA THR A 163 -9.66 19.71 -15.07
C THR A 163 -10.10 19.51 -13.63
N SER A 164 -9.35 20.11 -12.70
CA SER A 164 -9.66 20.17 -11.27
C SER A 164 -11.03 20.82 -11.06
N GLY A 165 -12.06 19.99 -10.88
CA GLY A 165 -13.35 20.41 -10.36
C GLY A 165 -13.30 20.35 -8.84
N ASP A 166 -13.54 21.49 -8.19
CA ASP A 166 -13.74 21.60 -6.75
C ASP A 166 -14.84 20.62 -6.34
N ARG A 167 -14.46 19.61 -5.54
CA ARG A 167 -15.42 18.66 -4.99
C ARG A 167 -16.01 19.31 -3.74
N GLU A 168 -17.25 19.78 -3.87
CA GLU A 168 -18.08 20.25 -2.76
C GLU A 168 -18.21 19.12 -1.74
N TRP A 169 -17.91 19.43 -0.47
CA TRP A 169 -17.99 18.49 0.64
C TRP A 169 -19.42 18.49 1.17
N ASP A 170 -20.19 17.46 0.84
CA ASP A 170 -21.45 17.22 1.53
C ASP A 170 -21.15 16.71 2.95
N ASP A 171 -21.62 17.46 3.96
CA ASP A 171 -21.60 17.07 5.36
C ASP A 171 -22.37 15.76 5.55
N VAL A 172 -21.65 14.64 5.59
CA VAL A 172 -22.21 13.34 5.95
C VAL A 172 -22.59 13.38 7.44
N LYS A 173 -23.87 13.60 7.72
CA LYS A 173 -24.45 13.35 9.04
C LYS A 173 -24.50 11.84 9.28
N MET A 174 -23.67 11.36 10.21
CA MET A 174 -23.75 9.99 10.73
C MET A 174 -24.42 10.01 12.08
N ASP A 175 -25.61 9.41 12.14
CA ASP A 175 -26.35 9.19 13.38
C ASP A 175 -25.69 8.06 14.19
N GLY A 176 -25.24 8.41 15.41
CA GLY A 176 -25.10 7.57 16.59
C GLY A 176 -24.53 6.14 16.45
N GLY A 177 -23.22 6.00 16.69
CA GLY A 177 -22.60 4.70 16.99
C GLY A 177 -21.09 4.81 17.21
N ASP A 178 -20.66 4.60 18.46
CA ASP A 178 -19.28 4.47 18.97
C ASP A 178 -18.32 5.66 18.76
N GLU A 179 -18.00 6.37 19.86
CA GLU A 179 -17.09 7.52 19.89
C GLU A 179 -15.59 7.13 19.98
N SER A 180 -15.26 5.84 19.83
CA SER A 180 -13.86 5.42 19.81
C SER A 180 -13.37 5.30 18.37
N VAL A 181 -12.46 6.21 18.00
CA VAL A 181 -11.59 6.19 16.82
C VAL A 181 -12.15 6.88 15.56
N ARG A 182 -11.83 8.17 15.41
CA ARG A 182 -11.93 8.92 14.14
C ARG A 182 -10.53 9.05 13.52
N PHE A 183 -10.28 8.37 12.40
CA PHE A 183 -9.05 8.55 11.63
C PHE A 183 -9.36 9.02 10.20
N ALA A 184 -8.63 10.04 9.75
CA ALA A 184 -8.63 10.48 8.37
C ALA A 184 -7.31 10.03 7.71
N CYS A 185 -7.40 9.18 6.68
CA CYS A 185 -6.25 8.72 5.90
C CYS A 185 -6.20 9.45 4.55
N PHE A 186 -5.04 10.02 4.22
CA PHE A 186 -4.81 10.79 2.99
C PHE A 186 -3.82 10.11 2.01
N GLY A 187 -3.59 8.80 2.13
CA GLY A 187 -2.70 8.01 1.27
C GLY A 187 -3.41 6.95 0.39
N SER A 188 -2.69 6.42 -0.60
CA SER A 188 -3.19 5.35 -1.50
C SER A 188 -3.49 4.02 -0.79
N GLY A 189 -3.11 3.86 0.48
CA GLY A 189 -3.58 2.80 1.36
C GLY A 189 -3.23 3.09 2.81
N CYS A 190 -3.91 2.39 3.73
CA CYS A 190 -3.72 2.51 5.16
C CYS A 190 -3.72 1.13 5.80
N LEU A 191 -2.68 0.81 6.57
CA LEU A 191 -2.56 -0.46 7.28
C LEU A 191 -2.55 -0.18 8.78
N MET A 192 -3.52 -0.72 9.49
CA MET A 192 -3.64 -0.63 10.95
C MET A 192 -3.31 -1.98 11.55
N LEU A 193 -2.40 -1.98 12.52
CA LEU A 193 -1.88 -3.18 13.18
C LEU A 193 -2.11 -3.04 14.68
N SER A 194 -2.73 -4.05 15.27
CA SER A 194 -2.87 -4.15 16.72
C SER A 194 -2.53 -5.57 17.16
N THR A 195 -1.80 -5.68 18.27
CA THR A 195 -1.73 -6.92 19.04
C THR A 195 -2.97 -7.00 19.93
N GLU A 196 -3.53 -8.20 20.14
CA GLU A 196 -4.45 -8.40 21.27
C GLU A 196 -3.64 -8.37 22.58
N ASP A 197 -4.28 -7.90 23.66
CA ASP A 197 -3.66 -7.62 24.95
C ASP A 197 -2.62 -8.68 25.33
N MET A 198 -1.35 -8.31 25.29
CA MET A 198 -0.31 -9.07 25.98
C MET A 198 -0.55 -8.85 27.46
N GLU A 199 -1.41 -9.67 28.07
CA GLU A 199 -1.62 -9.68 29.51
C GLU A 199 -0.25 -9.78 30.21
N GLU A 200 0.13 -8.73 30.96
CA GLU A 200 1.11 -8.79 32.04
C GLU A 200 0.46 -9.37 33.32
#